data_AF-A0A2M6W2X6-F1
#
_entry.id   AF-A0A2M6W2X6-F1
#
_cell.length_a   1.000
_cell.length_b   1.000
_cell.length_c   1.000
_cell.angle_alpha   90.00
_cell.angle_beta   90.00
_cell.angle_gamma   90.00
#
_symmetry.space_group_name_H-M   'P 1'
#
loop_
_entity.id
_entity.type
_entity.pdbx_description
1 polymer ?
#
loop_
_entity_poly.entity_id
_entity_poly.type
_entity_poly.pdbx_seq_one_letter_code
_entity_poly.pdbx_strand_id
1 'polypeptide(L)'
;DPDNAFNFSAIPNDGVGLAREEFIFTDFIKIHPLALVNYSNLKDKKAKAKIKELTAEYKDKKQYCVDRLAEGMAFIASGFYPNDVIVRLSDFKTNEYATLIGGSEFEPKEENPMLGWRGASRYYDPKYKPGFKLECLAIKKAREQWGLKNMIIMVPFCRTVQEGKKVLAVLKEYDLERGKDGLQIYMMCEIPSNVILAKEFCEIFDGFSIGSNDLTQLTLGVDRDSALVSHVYDENNAAVKKLIRDIIQTAHKYGRKVGICGQAPSDYPEFAEFLVQEGIDSISLNPDTVLKTRQRIADMEKKVARRPTENTRRLALASKLVLIFGSIGLLTALGGYGCQTVNNKQVEENIRSAMNTEIANETAKIKSQLREQMEKEIKERTLQNNVYTENSFVKFTFSYPFKWTVDHGASQIKFTALDGSGWFSILKQTTAYGAVPAADVSSTMWQGYAVKKFKVRDKNAVESMVMEVYPAGYGQGKVIEISGDIKNWDSFVKNINSFSVSD
;
A
#
# COMPACT_ATOMS: atom_id res chain seq x y z
N ASP A 1 0.85 2.00 -0.19
CA ASP A 1 1.14 3.19 -0.99
C ASP A 1 1.10 2.84 -2.48
N PRO A 2 0.07 3.31 -3.20
CA PRO A 2 -0.03 3.15 -4.65
C PRO A 2 1.20 3.69 -5.40
N ASP A 3 1.79 4.82 -5.00
CA ASP A 3 2.85 5.49 -5.77
C ASP A 3 4.10 4.62 -5.96
N ASN A 4 4.34 3.68 -5.04
CA ASN A 4 5.49 2.77 -5.08
C ASN A 4 5.17 1.37 -5.66
N ALA A 5 3.94 1.10 -6.09
CA ALA A 5 3.53 -0.23 -6.53
C ALA A 5 4.40 -0.79 -7.67
N PHE A 6 4.71 0.01 -8.69
CA PHE A 6 5.56 -0.41 -9.80
C PHE A 6 7.01 -0.69 -9.36
N ASN A 7 7.54 0.10 -8.42
CA ASN A 7 8.88 -0.14 -7.88
C ASN A 7 8.91 -1.47 -7.10
N PHE A 8 7.92 -1.70 -6.25
CA PHE A 8 7.83 -2.94 -5.47
C PHE A 8 7.55 -4.17 -6.34
N SER A 9 6.84 -4.01 -7.46
CA SER A 9 6.60 -5.09 -8.41
C SER A 9 7.88 -5.65 -9.06
N ALA A 10 8.97 -4.87 -9.07
CA ALA A 10 10.26 -5.31 -9.59
C ALA A 10 11.00 -6.25 -8.61
N ILE A 11 10.61 -6.26 -7.34
CA ILE A 11 11.16 -7.16 -6.34
C ILE A 11 10.55 -8.56 -6.57
N PRO A 12 11.33 -9.66 -6.53
CA PRO A 12 10.79 -11.02 -6.59
C PRO A 12 9.70 -11.27 -5.53
N ASN A 13 8.45 -11.39 -5.99
CA ASN A 13 7.26 -11.60 -5.17
C ASN A 13 6.21 -12.40 -5.95
N ASP A 14 5.25 -12.98 -5.23
CA ASP A 14 4.15 -13.78 -5.80
C ASP A 14 2.80 -13.03 -5.74
N GLY A 15 2.83 -11.69 -5.63
CA GLY A 15 1.65 -10.83 -5.51
C GLY A 15 1.65 -9.95 -4.26
N VAL A 16 0.46 -9.42 -3.93
CA VAL A 16 0.23 -8.58 -2.75
C VAL A 16 -0.82 -9.25 -1.88
N GLY A 17 -0.42 -9.84 -0.75
CA GLY A 17 -1.39 -10.46 0.16
C GLY A 17 -2.07 -9.50 1.15
N LEU A 18 -1.71 -8.22 1.14
CA LEU A 18 -2.45 -7.16 1.83
C LEU A 18 -2.22 -5.78 1.19
N ALA A 19 -3.17 -5.33 0.38
CA ALA A 19 -3.28 -3.94 -0.07
C ALA A 19 -4.24 -3.19 0.87
N ARG A 20 -3.71 -2.17 1.55
CA ARG A 20 -4.41 -1.36 2.55
C ARG A 20 -5.04 -0.12 1.91
N GLU A 21 -6.36 0.00 1.98
CA GLU A 21 -7.10 1.17 1.44
C GLU A 21 -6.91 2.43 2.29
N GLU A 22 -6.50 2.30 3.56
CA GLU A 22 -6.40 3.45 4.48
C GLU A 22 -5.47 4.54 3.93
N PHE A 23 -4.35 4.16 3.30
CA PHE A 23 -3.43 5.12 2.67
C PHE A 23 -4.08 5.85 1.48
N ILE A 24 -4.96 5.16 0.74
CA ILE A 24 -5.68 5.79 -0.37
C ILE A 24 -6.63 6.87 0.20
N PHE A 25 -7.28 6.57 1.32
CA PHE A 25 -8.13 7.51 2.02
C PHE A 25 -7.37 8.67 2.66
N THR A 26 -6.26 8.44 3.36
CA THR A 26 -5.53 9.52 4.05
C THR A 26 -4.76 10.42 3.09
N ASP A 27 -4.20 9.86 2.02
CA ASP A 27 -3.20 10.58 1.22
C ASP A 27 -3.81 11.17 -0.05
N PHE A 28 -4.80 10.49 -0.65
CA PHE A 28 -5.39 10.87 -1.93
C PHE A 28 -6.82 11.41 -1.79
N ILE A 29 -7.68 10.75 -1.02
CA ILE A 29 -9.11 11.14 -0.91
C ILE A 29 -9.31 12.24 0.14
N LYS A 30 -8.74 12.08 1.34
CA LYS A 30 -8.76 12.98 2.51
C LYS A 30 -10.13 13.29 3.13
N ILE A 31 -11.21 12.88 2.48
CA ILE A 31 -12.59 13.24 2.83
C ILE A 31 -13.34 12.01 3.32
N HIS A 32 -14.11 12.19 4.39
CA HIS A 32 -14.97 11.12 4.90
C HIS A 32 -16.04 10.72 3.87
N PRO A 33 -16.25 9.41 3.56
CA PRO A 33 -17.22 8.99 2.54
C PRO A 33 -18.62 9.55 2.73
N LEU A 34 -19.14 9.55 3.96
CA LEU A 34 -20.47 10.09 4.25
C LEU A 34 -20.54 11.62 4.13
N ALA A 35 -19.43 12.34 4.22
CA ALA A 35 -19.40 13.79 3.98
C ALA A 35 -19.58 14.11 2.49
N LEU A 36 -19.09 13.23 1.59
CA LEU A 36 -19.36 13.33 0.15
C LEU A 36 -20.81 12.96 -0.17
N VAL A 37 -21.32 11.89 0.44
CA VAL A 37 -22.72 11.45 0.25
C VAL A 37 -23.70 12.53 0.72
N ASN A 38 -23.44 13.16 1.87
CA ASN A 38 -24.34 14.13 2.50
C ASN A 38 -23.86 15.59 2.34
N TYR A 39 -23.07 15.88 1.31
CA TYR A 39 -22.41 17.19 1.14
C TYR A 39 -23.35 18.39 1.27
N SER A 40 -24.56 18.31 0.71
CA SER A 40 -25.54 19.40 0.78
C SER A 40 -25.95 19.74 2.22
N ASN A 41 -25.98 18.74 3.09
CA ASN A 41 -26.50 18.81 4.46
C ASN A 41 -25.39 18.95 5.52
N LEU A 42 -24.11 18.93 5.11
CA LEU A 42 -22.97 19.05 6.01
C LEU A 42 -23.01 20.38 6.77
N LYS A 43 -22.90 20.33 8.10
CA LYS A 43 -22.99 21.51 8.98
C LYS A 43 -21.67 22.25 9.08
N ASP A 44 -20.55 21.53 9.03
CA ASP A 44 -19.22 22.13 9.06
C ASP A 44 -18.93 22.89 7.76
N LYS A 45 -19.02 24.23 7.85
CA LYS A 45 -18.78 25.14 6.72
C LYS A 45 -17.33 25.08 6.22
N LYS A 46 -16.35 24.84 7.11
CA LYS A 46 -14.94 24.75 6.72
C LYS A 46 -14.70 23.45 5.94
N ALA A 47 -15.18 22.33 6.46
CA ALA A 47 -15.13 21.06 5.74
C ALA A 47 -15.86 21.15 4.39
N LYS A 48 -17.05 21.78 4.35
CA LYS A 48 -17.82 21.96 3.10
C LYS A 48 -17.08 22.78 2.05
N ALA A 49 -16.36 23.82 2.46
CA ALA A 49 -15.51 24.62 1.56
C ALA A 49 -14.33 23.79 1.03
N LYS A 50 -13.63 23.05 1.91
CA LYS A 50 -12.49 22.21 1.51
C LYS A 50 -12.91 21.06 0.59
N ILE A 51 -14.04 20.42 0.88
CA ILE A 51 -14.62 19.39 0.01
C ILE A 51 -14.94 20.00 -1.36
N LYS A 52 -15.52 21.22 -1.42
CA LYS A 52 -15.81 21.90 -2.70
C LYS A 52 -14.56 22.09 -3.54
N GLU A 53 -13.46 22.52 -2.91
CA GLU A 53 -12.16 22.75 -3.54
C GLU A 53 -11.56 21.45 -4.08
N LEU A 54 -11.44 20.41 -3.24
CA LEU A 54 -10.86 19.11 -3.62
C LEU A 54 -11.68 18.38 -4.69
N THR A 55 -12.98 18.66 -4.76
CA THR A 55 -13.91 18.03 -5.71
C THR A 55 -14.41 19.00 -6.78
N ALA A 56 -13.65 20.06 -7.09
CA ALA A 56 -14.08 21.12 -8.01
C ALA A 56 -14.39 20.60 -9.42
N GLU A 57 -13.64 19.59 -9.88
CA GLU A 57 -13.81 18.96 -11.20
C GLU A 57 -14.97 17.96 -11.25
N TYR A 58 -15.58 17.65 -10.10
CA TYR A 58 -16.60 16.62 -9.96
C TYR A 58 -17.98 17.23 -9.77
N LYS A 59 -18.87 17.00 -10.75
CA LYS A 59 -20.30 17.35 -10.64
C LYS A 59 -20.97 16.57 -9.50
N ASP A 60 -20.79 15.25 -9.48
CA ASP A 60 -21.17 14.41 -8.33
C ASP A 60 -19.93 14.18 -7.45
N LYS A 61 -19.97 14.72 -6.23
CA LYS A 61 -18.87 14.61 -5.28
C LYS A 61 -18.62 13.18 -4.82
N LYS A 62 -19.61 12.29 -4.87
CA LYS A 62 -19.40 10.87 -4.58
C LYS A 62 -18.45 10.22 -5.60
N GLN A 63 -18.52 10.65 -6.86
CA GLN A 63 -17.69 10.11 -7.93
C GLN A 63 -16.20 10.38 -7.71
N TYR A 64 -15.85 11.48 -7.04
CA TYR A 64 -14.47 11.76 -6.63
C TYR A 64 -13.89 10.60 -5.80
N CYS A 65 -14.62 10.14 -4.78
CA CYS A 65 -14.16 9.02 -3.95
C CYS A 65 -14.06 7.73 -4.76
N VAL A 66 -15.08 7.42 -5.56
CA VAL A 66 -15.10 6.22 -6.40
C VAL A 66 -13.89 6.19 -7.34
N ASP A 67 -13.61 7.31 -8.02
CA ASP A 67 -12.52 7.40 -8.99
C ASP A 67 -11.16 7.31 -8.31
N ARG A 68 -10.92 8.07 -7.24
CA ARG A 68 -9.62 8.09 -6.57
C ARG A 68 -9.32 6.76 -5.88
N LEU A 69 -10.34 6.13 -5.30
CA LEU A 69 -10.18 4.82 -4.69
C LEU A 69 -9.90 3.75 -5.75
N ALA A 70 -10.65 3.77 -6.87
CA ALA A 70 -10.42 2.86 -7.99
C ALA A 70 -9.01 3.04 -8.54
N GLU A 71 -8.57 4.28 -8.80
CA GLU A 71 -7.23 4.61 -9.30
C GLU A 71 -6.14 4.06 -8.37
N GLY A 72 -6.26 4.29 -7.06
CA GLY A 72 -5.29 3.78 -6.08
C GLY A 72 -5.21 2.25 -6.05
N MET A 73 -6.36 1.56 -6.02
CA MET A 73 -6.40 0.10 -6.07
C MET A 73 -5.87 -0.45 -7.40
N ALA A 74 -6.23 0.20 -8.51
CA ALA A 74 -5.84 -0.21 -9.85
C ALA A 74 -4.35 -0.06 -10.10
N PHE A 75 -3.74 1.00 -9.57
CA PHE A 75 -2.30 1.21 -9.65
C PHE A 75 -1.52 0.09 -8.95
N ILE A 76 -2.01 -0.35 -7.79
CA ILE A 76 -1.45 -1.52 -7.10
C ILE A 76 -1.72 -2.79 -7.93
N ALA A 77 -2.95 -3.03 -8.34
CA ALA A 77 -3.33 -4.25 -9.04
C ALA A 77 -2.61 -4.45 -10.38
N SER A 78 -2.40 -3.37 -11.13
CA SER A 78 -1.67 -3.36 -12.40
C SER A 78 -0.17 -3.61 -12.22
N GLY A 79 0.45 -3.01 -11.20
CA GLY A 79 1.87 -3.22 -10.92
C GLY A 79 2.22 -4.70 -10.69
N PHE A 80 1.34 -5.43 -10.02
CA PHE A 80 1.56 -6.84 -9.67
C PHE A 80 0.92 -7.83 -10.66
N TYR A 81 0.24 -7.36 -11.70
CA TYR A 81 -0.42 -8.22 -12.67
C TYR A 81 0.56 -9.22 -13.34
N PRO A 82 0.20 -10.51 -13.52
CA PRO A 82 -1.11 -11.13 -13.23
C PRO A 82 -1.25 -11.71 -11.81
N ASN A 83 -0.29 -11.48 -10.91
CA ASN A 83 -0.33 -12.05 -9.55
C ASN A 83 -1.48 -11.47 -8.72
N ASP A 84 -1.98 -12.26 -7.78
CA ASP A 84 -3.10 -11.89 -6.92
C ASP A 84 -2.78 -10.66 -6.06
N VAL A 85 -3.76 -9.76 -5.94
CA VAL A 85 -3.70 -8.55 -5.11
C VAL A 85 -4.91 -8.55 -4.19
N ILE A 86 -4.68 -8.87 -2.92
CA ILE A 86 -5.71 -8.94 -1.88
C ILE A 86 -5.95 -7.55 -1.33
N VAL A 87 -7.01 -6.89 -1.81
CA VAL A 87 -7.46 -5.58 -1.36
C VAL A 87 -8.32 -5.75 -0.11
N ARG A 88 -7.83 -5.24 1.02
CA ARG A 88 -8.60 -5.22 2.26
C ARG A 88 -9.52 -4.00 2.24
N LEU A 89 -10.81 -4.27 2.43
CA LEU A 89 -11.81 -3.22 2.62
C LEU A 89 -11.43 -2.30 3.78
N SER A 90 -11.95 -1.07 3.77
CA SER A 90 -11.57 -0.03 4.72
C SER A 90 -11.76 -0.46 6.18
N ASP A 91 -10.66 -0.51 6.95
CA ASP A 91 -10.60 -1.04 8.32
C ASP A 91 -10.35 0.07 9.36
N PHE A 92 -10.61 1.33 9.02
CA PHE A 92 -10.51 2.43 9.96
C PHE A 92 -11.41 2.24 11.18
N LYS A 93 -10.88 2.62 12.34
CA LYS A 93 -11.62 2.86 13.57
C LYS A 93 -12.40 4.18 13.47
N THR A 94 -13.41 4.35 14.32
CA THR A 94 -14.24 5.57 14.39
C THR A 94 -13.39 6.84 14.61
N ASN A 95 -12.41 6.77 15.51
CA ASN A 95 -11.50 7.87 15.79
C ASN A 95 -10.60 8.25 14.60
N GLU A 96 -10.23 7.29 13.76
CA GLU A 96 -9.44 7.55 12.53
C GLU A 96 -10.31 8.18 11.45
N TYR A 97 -11.50 7.63 11.20
CA TYR A 97 -12.48 8.24 10.28
C TYR A 97 -12.85 9.67 10.68
N ALA A 98 -12.93 9.95 11.99
CA ALA A 98 -13.26 11.29 12.50
C ALA A 98 -12.22 12.35 12.13
N THR A 99 -10.97 11.95 11.84
CA THR A 99 -9.89 12.85 11.42
C THR A 99 -9.99 13.28 9.95
N LEU A 100 -10.73 12.54 9.12
CA LEU A 100 -10.95 12.92 7.73
C LEU A 100 -11.81 14.18 7.62
N ILE A 101 -11.68 14.90 6.51
CA ILE A 101 -12.45 16.13 6.27
C ILE A 101 -13.94 15.80 6.31
N GLY A 102 -14.66 16.44 7.23
CA GLY A 102 -16.10 16.24 7.46
C GLY A 102 -16.46 14.96 8.22
N GLY A 103 -15.48 14.21 8.76
CA GLY A 103 -15.70 12.93 9.45
C GLY A 103 -16.33 13.07 10.84
N SER A 104 -15.96 14.09 11.60
CA SER A 104 -16.42 14.29 12.99
C SER A 104 -17.95 14.39 13.17
N GLU A 105 -18.71 14.72 12.11
CA GLU A 105 -20.18 14.75 12.15
C GLU A 105 -20.82 13.35 12.06
N PHE A 106 -20.10 12.38 11.51
CA PHE A 106 -20.61 11.02 11.27
C PHE A 106 -20.08 9.98 12.25
N GLU A 107 -18.98 10.29 12.94
CA GLU A 107 -18.26 9.34 13.77
C GLU A 107 -18.61 9.51 15.25
N PRO A 108 -19.25 8.50 15.88
CA PRO A 108 -19.51 8.54 17.31
C PRO A 108 -18.20 8.46 18.09
N LYS A 109 -18.17 9.07 19.27
CA LYS A 109 -17.09 8.84 20.24
C LYS A 109 -17.30 7.48 20.90
N GLU A 110 -16.26 6.67 20.90
CA GLU A 110 -16.24 5.37 21.55
C GLU A 110 -15.10 5.33 22.57
N GLU A 111 -15.36 4.76 23.73
CA GLU A 111 -14.34 4.56 24.77
C GLU A 111 -13.25 3.57 24.30
N ASN A 112 -13.62 2.58 23.48
CA ASN A 112 -12.71 1.56 22.98
C ASN A 112 -12.84 1.42 21.45
N PRO A 113 -12.26 2.33 20.65
CA PRO A 113 -12.37 2.29 19.19
C PRO A 113 -11.85 0.99 18.56
N MET A 114 -10.89 0.31 19.21
CA MET A 114 -10.38 -1.00 18.75
C MET A 114 -11.49 -2.06 18.67
N LEU A 115 -12.43 -2.05 19.63
CA LEU A 115 -13.54 -3.00 19.73
C LEU A 115 -14.84 -2.48 19.09
N GLY A 116 -14.85 -1.21 18.68
CA GLY A 116 -16.03 -0.42 18.32
C GLY A 116 -16.54 -0.61 16.89
N TRP A 117 -17.18 0.42 16.36
CA TRP A 117 -17.89 0.39 15.07
C TRP A 117 -16.94 0.48 13.86
N ARG A 118 -16.34 -0.68 13.51
CA ARG A 118 -15.36 -0.86 12.43
C ARG A 118 -15.49 -2.22 11.73
N GLY A 119 -14.82 -2.33 10.57
CA GLY A 119 -14.81 -3.50 9.70
C GLY A 119 -16.22 -3.96 9.31
N ALA A 120 -16.46 -5.27 9.29
CA ALA A 120 -17.72 -5.86 8.82
C ALA A 120 -18.99 -5.21 9.37
N SER A 121 -19.01 -4.87 10.67
CA SER A 121 -20.20 -4.31 11.34
C SER A 121 -20.60 -2.93 10.81
N ARG A 122 -19.64 -2.19 10.24
CA ARG A 122 -19.86 -0.88 9.63
C ARG A 122 -20.46 -0.99 8.23
N TYR A 123 -20.05 -1.98 7.42
CA TYR A 123 -20.41 -2.05 6.01
C TYR A 123 -21.90 -2.29 5.74
N TYR A 124 -22.55 -3.10 6.59
CA TYR A 124 -23.98 -3.37 6.46
C TYR A 124 -24.87 -2.43 7.29
N ASP A 125 -24.29 -1.59 8.15
CA ASP A 125 -25.07 -0.68 8.99
C ASP A 125 -25.74 0.40 8.12
N PRO A 126 -27.06 0.64 8.26
CA PRO A 126 -27.77 1.66 7.48
C PRO A 126 -27.13 3.05 7.52
N LYS A 127 -26.45 3.42 8.62
CA LYS A 127 -25.78 4.71 8.78
C LYS A 127 -24.57 4.86 7.85
N TYR A 128 -23.87 3.77 7.53
CA TYR A 128 -22.64 3.81 6.74
C TYR A 128 -22.73 3.10 5.39
N LYS A 129 -23.72 2.24 5.16
CA LYS A 129 -23.94 1.55 3.88
C LYS A 129 -23.86 2.47 2.64
N PRO A 130 -24.34 3.74 2.65
CA PRO A 130 -24.13 4.68 1.55
C PRO A 130 -22.67 5.07 1.28
N GLY A 131 -21.83 5.08 2.31
CA GLY A 131 -20.38 5.26 2.21
C GLY A 131 -19.70 4.02 1.63
N PHE A 132 -20.03 2.84 2.17
CA PHE A 132 -19.49 1.55 1.68
C PHE A 132 -19.84 1.27 0.21
N LYS A 133 -20.98 1.79 -0.26
CA LYS A 133 -21.32 1.80 -1.69
C LYS A 133 -20.21 2.37 -2.58
N LEU A 134 -19.52 3.44 -2.14
CA LEU A 134 -18.49 4.09 -2.94
C LEU A 134 -17.28 3.17 -3.14
N GLU A 135 -16.91 2.44 -2.09
CA GLU A 135 -15.86 1.42 -2.10
C GLU A 135 -16.21 0.25 -3.02
N CYS A 136 -17.45 -0.26 -2.95
CA CYS A 136 -17.94 -1.29 -3.87
C CYS A 136 -17.89 -0.83 -5.34
N LEU A 137 -18.34 0.39 -5.63
CA LEU A 137 -18.30 0.95 -6.99
C LEU A 137 -16.87 1.13 -7.50
N ALA A 138 -15.93 1.49 -6.63
CA ALA A 138 -14.53 1.63 -6.98
C ALA A 138 -13.89 0.29 -7.37
N ILE A 139 -14.13 -0.76 -6.56
CA ILE A 139 -13.66 -2.13 -6.87
C ILE A 139 -14.29 -2.62 -8.17
N LYS A 140 -15.60 -2.44 -8.35
CA LYS A 140 -16.31 -2.81 -9.58
C LYS A 140 -15.72 -2.10 -10.79
N LYS A 141 -15.49 -0.79 -10.70
CA LYS A 141 -14.86 0.01 -11.78
C LYS A 141 -13.50 -0.58 -12.17
N ALA A 142 -12.62 -0.82 -11.20
CA ALA A 142 -11.27 -1.33 -11.49
C ALA A 142 -11.28 -2.76 -12.06
N ARG A 143 -12.16 -3.65 -11.57
CA ARG A 143 -12.29 -5.02 -12.12
C ARG A 143 -12.93 -5.07 -13.50
N GLU A 144 -14.02 -4.33 -13.71
CA GLU A 144 -14.86 -4.46 -14.91
C GLU A 144 -14.43 -3.53 -16.04
N GLN A 145 -14.11 -2.27 -15.75
CA GLN A 145 -13.75 -1.29 -16.79
C GLN A 145 -12.27 -1.38 -17.18
N TRP A 146 -11.39 -1.68 -16.23
CA TRP A 146 -9.94 -1.77 -16.47
C TRP A 146 -9.41 -3.19 -16.51
N GLY A 147 -10.26 -4.20 -16.32
CA GLY A 147 -9.90 -5.61 -16.48
C GLY A 147 -8.98 -6.18 -15.39
N LEU A 148 -8.85 -5.51 -14.24
CA LEU A 148 -7.95 -5.92 -13.16
C LEU A 148 -8.57 -7.05 -12.32
N LYS A 149 -8.73 -8.21 -12.96
CA LYS A 149 -9.40 -9.39 -12.39
C LYS A 149 -8.55 -10.11 -11.34
N ASN A 150 -7.27 -9.79 -11.18
CA ASN A 150 -6.36 -10.28 -10.14
C ASN A 150 -6.63 -9.69 -8.74
N MET A 151 -7.58 -8.75 -8.61
CA MET A 151 -7.97 -8.22 -7.29
C MET A 151 -8.89 -9.17 -6.51
N ILE A 152 -8.48 -9.55 -5.31
CA ILE A 152 -9.28 -10.31 -4.35
C ILE A 152 -9.79 -9.34 -3.28
N ILE A 153 -11.06 -9.44 -2.89
CA ILE A 153 -11.60 -8.62 -1.78
C ILE A 153 -11.31 -9.33 -0.47
N MET A 154 -10.88 -8.60 0.57
CA MET A 154 -10.74 -9.12 1.93
C MET A 154 -11.58 -8.31 2.91
N VAL A 155 -12.47 -9.00 3.63
CA VAL A 155 -13.32 -8.41 4.68
C VAL A 155 -12.59 -8.42 6.03
N PRO A 156 -12.27 -7.25 6.62
CA PRO A 156 -11.71 -7.17 7.96
C PRO A 156 -12.77 -7.16 9.07
N PHE A 157 -12.32 -7.45 10.28
CA PHE A 157 -13.02 -7.35 11.55
C PHE A 157 -14.42 -8.00 11.55
N CYS A 158 -14.54 -9.15 10.90
CA CYS A 158 -15.77 -9.91 10.78
C CYS A 158 -15.98 -10.80 12.01
N ARG A 159 -16.85 -10.38 12.95
CA ARG A 159 -16.96 -11.01 14.28
C ARG A 159 -17.72 -12.33 14.26
N THR A 160 -18.74 -12.41 13.41
CA THR A 160 -19.66 -13.55 13.33
C THR A 160 -19.91 -13.96 11.89
N VAL A 161 -20.31 -15.22 11.69
CA VAL A 161 -20.70 -15.75 10.37
C VAL A 161 -21.87 -14.95 9.80
N GLN A 162 -22.79 -14.49 10.67
CA GLN A 162 -23.93 -13.66 10.29
C GLN A 162 -23.50 -12.28 9.80
N GLU A 163 -22.50 -11.65 10.42
CA GLU A 163 -21.90 -10.42 9.88
C GLU A 163 -21.30 -10.67 8.50
N GLY A 164 -20.52 -11.74 8.34
CA GLY A 164 -19.94 -12.10 7.04
C GLY A 164 -21.01 -12.27 5.95
N LYS A 165 -22.09 -12.98 6.24
CA LYS A 165 -23.24 -13.12 5.31
C LYS A 165 -23.89 -11.78 4.97
N LYS A 166 -24.02 -10.85 5.93
CA LYS A 166 -24.56 -9.50 5.67
C LYS A 166 -23.63 -8.70 4.76
N VAL A 167 -22.31 -8.72 5.00
CA VAL A 167 -21.33 -8.03 4.13
C VAL A 167 -21.39 -8.59 2.71
N LEU A 168 -21.39 -9.91 2.56
CA LEU A 168 -21.50 -10.57 1.25
C LEU A 168 -22.80 -10.20 0.53
N ALA A 169 -23.91 -10.07 1.26
CA ALA A 169 -25.19 -9.62 0.68
C ALA A 169 -25.08 -8.17 0.17
N VAL A 170 -24.44 -7.27 0.91
CA VAL A 170 -24.23 -5.88 0.46
C VAL A 170 -23.29 -5.82 -0.75
N LEU A 171 -22.21 -6.60 -0.77
CA LEU A 171 -21.33 -6.69 -1.95
C LEU A 171 -22.10 -7.16 -3.19
N LYS A 172 -22.98 -8.17 -3.01
CA LYS A 172 -23.85 -8.69 -4.07
C LYS A 172 -24.83 -7.64 -4.60
N GLU A 173 -25.37 -6.75 -3.77
CA GLU A 173 -26.21 -5.62 -4.21
C GLU A 173 -25.49 -4.69 -5.22
N TYR A 174 -24.15 -4.70 -5.22
CA TYR A 174 -23.31 -3.93 -6.12
C TYR A 174 -22.56 -4.80 -7.14
N ASP A 175 -23.10 -5.98 -7.46
CA ASP A 175 -22.56 -6.94 -8.44
C ASP A 175 -21.21 -7.58 -8.08
N LEU A 176 -20.73 -7.44 -6.85
CA LEU A 176 -19.50 -8.06 -6.35
C LEU A 176 -19.84 -9.40 -5.66
N GLU A 177 -20.06 -10.45 -6.46
CA GLU A 177 -20.43 -11.78 -5.97
C GLU A 177 -19.27 -12.79 -6.11
N ARG A 178 -19.08 -13.65 -5.11
CA ARG A 178 -18.09 -14.74 -5.17
C ARG A 178 -18.29 -15.59 -6.42
N GLY A 179 -17.21 -15.87 -7.13
CA GLY A 179 -17.19 -16.66 -8.35
C GLY A 179 -17.63 -15.90 -9.62
N LYS A 180 -18.39 -14.81 -9.50
CA LYS A 180 -18.75 -13.95 -10.65
C LYS A 180 -17.49 -13.27 -11.17
N ASP A 181 -17.21 -13.42 -12.46
CA ASP A 181 -15.97 -12.95 -13.10
C ASP A 181 -14.69 -13.37 -12.35
N GLY A 182 -14.70 -14.57 -11.76
CA GLY A 182 -13.57 -15.08 -10.97
C GLY A 182 -13.26 -14.29 -9.70
N LEU A 183 -14.18 -13.44 -9.21
CA LEU A 183 -13.99 -12.71 -7.97
C LEU A 183 -13.92 -13.68 -6.78
N GLN A 184 -12.82 -13.61 -6.04
CA GLN A 184 -12.68 -14.28 -4.75
C GLN A 184 -12.90 -13.27 -3.61
N ILE A 185 -13.50 -13.73 -2.52
CA ILE A 185 -13.69 -12.93 -1.32
C ILE A 185 -13.10 -13.67 -0.13
N TYR A 186 -12.06 -13.08 0.46
CA TYR A 186 -11.35 -13.58 1.63
C TYR A 186 -11.85 -12.87 2.88
N MET A 187 -11.51 -13.42 4.04
CA MET A 187 -11.72 -12.80 5.33
C MET A 187 -10.39 -12.66 6.06
N MET A 188 -10.17 -11.51 6.69
CA MET A 188 -9.07 -11.36 7.62
C MET A 188 -9.42 -12.12 8.92
N CYS A 189 -8.61 -13.12 9.27
CA CYS A 189 -8.77 -13.90 10.49
C CYS A 189 -7.98 -13.23 11.61
N GLU A 190 -8.66 -12.42 12.42
CA GLU A 190 -8.03 -11.55 13.41
C GLU A 190 -8.77 -11.51 14.76
N ILE A 191 -9.92 -12.16 14.87
CA ILE A 191 -10.70 -12.25 16.11
C ILE A 191 -10.72 -13.72 16.55
N PRO A 192 -10.58 -14.05 17.85
CA PRO A 192 -10.63 -15.44 18.31
C PRO A 192 -11.87 -16.22 17.84
N SER A 193 -13.02 -15.56 17.67
CA SER A 193 -14.23 -16.17 17.11
C SER A 193 -14.06 -16.67 15.67
N ASN A 194 -13.19 -16.03 14.86
CA ASN A 194 -12.87 -16.49 13.51
C ASN A 194 -12.19 -17.87 13.53
N VAL A 195 -11.34 -18.11 14.52
CA VAL A 195 -10.61 -19.38 14.68
C VAL A 195 -11.53 -20.45 15.25
N ILE A 196 -12.31 -20.10 16.28
CA ILE A 196 -13.26 -21.02 16.93
C ILE A 196 -14.31 -21.52 15.93
N LEU A 197 -14.81 -20.64 15.05
CA LEU A 197 -15.81 -20.95 14.03
C LEU A 197 -15.22 -21.00 12.61
N ALA A 198 -13.95 -21.39 12.50
CA ALA A 198 -13.22 -21.39 11.22
C ALA A 198 -13.93 -22.22 10.14
N LYS A 199 -14.53 -23.36 10.53
CA LYS A 199 -15.33 -24.20 9.63
C LYS A 199 -16.45 -23.41 8.96
N GLU A 200 -17.26 -22.73 9.76
CA GLU A 200 -18.44 -22.01 9.31
C GLU A 200 -18.04 -20.81 8.43
N PHE A 201 -16.92 -20.17 8.73
CA PHE A 201 -16.36 -19.14 7.87
C PHE A 201 -15.84 -19.70 6.54
N CYS A 202 -15.28 -20.92 6.50
CA CYS A 202 -14.84 -21.59 5.26
C CYS A 202 -15.99 -21.83 4.27
N GLU A 203 -17.23 -21.93 4.76
CA GLU A 203 -18.41 -22.10 3.90
C GLU A 203 -18.72 -20.80 3.13
N ILE A 204 -18.46 -19.64 3.72
CA ILE A 204 -18.87 -18.33 3.16
C ILE A 204 -17.72 -17.48 2.58
N PHE A 205 -16.46 -17.83 2.81
CA PHE A 205 -15.30 -17.16 2.22
C PHE A 205 -14.43 -18.13 1.38
N ASP A 206 -13.66 -17.58 0.44
CA ASP A 206 -12.78 -18.34 -0.47
C ASP A 206 -11.38 -18.60 0.09
N GLY A 207 -10.99 -17.85 1.13
CA GLY A 207 -9.69 -17.93 1.76
C GLY A 207 -9.58 -16.97 2.94
N PHE A 208 -8.41 -16.99 3.59
CA PHE A 208 -8.14 -16.22 4.79
C PHE A 208 -6.78 -15.52 4.72
N SER A 209 -6.66 -14.41 5.42
CA SER A 209 -5.36 -13.84 5.80
C SER A 209 -5.35 -13.61 7.30
N ILE A 210 -4.38 -14.16 8.01
CA ILE A 210 -4.25 -13.99 9.46
C ILE A 210 -3.74 -12.59 9.73
N GLY A 211 -4.53 -11.80 10.48
CA GLY A 211 -4.11 -10.53 11.05
C GLY A 211 -3.47 -10.78 12.40
N SER A 212 -2.17 -11.12 12.43
CA SER A 212 -1.50 -11.54 13.68
C SER A 212 -1.56 -10.47 14.77
N ASN A 213 -1.52 -9.20 14.37
CA ASN A 213 -1.59 -8.06 15.28
C ASN A 213 -2.87 -8.07 16.12
N ASP A 214 -4.03 -7.98 15.46
CA ASP A 214 -5.32 -7.91 16.14
C ASP A 214 -5.69 -9.25 16.77
N LEU A 215 -5.29 -10.38 16.15
CA LEU A 215 -5.45 -11.70 16.76
C LEU A 215 -4.71 -11.78 18.10
N THR A 216 -3.49 -11.26 18.17
CA THR A 216 -2.69 -11.25 19.41
C THR A 216 -3.32 -10.33 20.46
N GLN A 217 -3.69 -9.11 20.07
CA GLN A 217 -4.34 -8.13 20.97
C GLN A 217 -5.61 -8.72 21.60
N LEU A 218 -6.49 -9.30 20.80
CA LEU A 218 -7.76 -9.84 21.25
C LEU A 218 -7.62 -11.18 21.99
N THR A 219 -6.61 -11.99 21.65
CA THR A 219 -6.34 -13.25 22.37
C THR A 219 -5.78 -12.98 23.76
N LEU A 220 -4.89 -12.00 23.89
CA LEU A 220 -4.20 -11.69 25.15
C LEU A 220 -4.90 -10.60 25.97
N GLY A 221 -5.92 -9.93 25.41
CA GLY A 221 -6.62 -8.83 26.06
C GLY A 221 -5.73 -7.60 26.26
N VAL A 222 -4.87 -7.30 25.28
CA VAL A 222 -3.86 -6.23 25.35
C VAL A 222 -4.07 -5.21 24.23
N ASP A 223 -3.93 -3.93 24.57
CA ASP A 223 -3.75 -2.87 23.58
C ASP A 223 -2.25 -2.64 23.40
N ARG A 224 -1.73 -2.92 22.21
CA ARG A 224 -0.29 -2.78 21.92
C ARG A 224 0.17 -1.32 21.90
N ASP A 225 -0.74 -0.38 21.67
CA ASP A 225 -0.45 1.05 21.66
C ASP A 225 -0.39 1.61 23.10
N SER A 226 -0.86 0.83 24.09
CA SER A 226 -0.78 1.17 25.50
C SER A 226 0.59 0.80 26.08
N ALA A 227 1.42 1.81 26.34
CA ALA A 227 2.74 1.63 26.97
C ALA A 227 2.70 0.83 28.29
N LEU A 228 1.58 0.88 29.03
CA LEU A 228 1.41 0.20 30.31
C LEU A 228 1.37 -1.33 30.20
N VAL A 229 0.87 -1.86 29.08
CA VAL A 229 0.64 -3.31 28.89
C VAL A 229 1.29 -3.87 27.63
N SER A 230 1.88 -3.02 26.78
CA SER A 230 2.57 -3.41 25.54
C SER A 230 3.66 -4.49 25.75
N HIS A 231 4.27 -4.58 26.93
CA HIS A 231 5.24 -5.62 27.28
C HIS A 231 4.65 -7.05 27.35
N VAL A 232 3.32 -7.18 27.43
CA VAL A 232 2.59 -8.46 27.40
C VAL A 232 2.28 -8.90 25.96
N TYR A 233 2.31 -7.97 25.01
CA TYR A 233 2.04 -8.27 23.60
C TYR A 233 3.15 -9.15 23.02
N ASP A 234 2.80 -10.36 22.61
CA ASP A 234 3.71 -11.29 21.97
C ASP A 234 2.97 -12.18 20.97
N GLU A 235 3.29 -12.02 19.68
CA GLU A 235 2.75 -12.84 18.60
C GLU A 235 3.25 -14.30 18.67
N ASN A 236 4.38 -14.56 19.34
CA ASN A 236 4.89 -15.90 19.62
C ASN A 236 4.22 -16.59 20.82
N ASN A 237 3.30 -15.92 21.51
CA ASN A 237 2.62 -16.50 22.65
C ASN A 237 1.94 -17.83 22.27
N ALA A 238 2.02 -18.82 23.16
CA ALA A 238 1.51 -20.16 22.91
C ALA A 238 0.00 -20.19 22.57
N ALA A 239 -0.81 -19.30 23.17
CA ALA A 239 -2.23 -19.17 22.84
C ALA A 239 -2.42 -18.70 21.39
N VAL A 240 -1.68 -17.66 20.98
CA VAL A 240 -1.72 -17.11 19.62
C VAL A 240 -1.25 -18.14 18.60
N LYS A 241 -0.11 -18.80 18.82
CA LYS A 241 0.40 -19.85 17.94
C LYS A 241 -0.57 -21.02 17.83
N LYS A 242 -1.23 -21.40 18.92
CA LYS A 242 -2.28 -22.43 18.87
C LYS A 242 -3.43 -22.00 17.96
N LEU A 243 -3.92 -20.76 18.09
CA LEU A 243 -4.99 -20.26 17.24
C LEU A 243 -4.58 -20.20 15.77
N ILE A 244 -3.36 -19.76 15.47
CA ILE A 244 -2.80 -19.75 14.11
C ILE A 244 -2.74 -21.16 13.51
N ARG A 245 -2.25 -22.14 14.28
CA ARG A 245 -2.27 -23.55 13.87
C ARG A 245 -3.68 -24.03 13.56
N ASP A 246 -4.63 -23.77 14.44
CA ASP A 246 -6.01 -24.26 14.32
C ASP A 246 -6.70 -23.67 13.07
N ILE A 247 -6.51 -22.39 12.75
CA ILE A 247 -7.06 -21.79 11.52
C ILE A 247 -6.40 -22.36 10.27
N ILE A 248 -5.07 -22.60 10.27
CA ILE A 248 -4.38 -23.15 9.11
C ILE A 248 -4.91 -24.55 8.79
N GLN A 249 -4.91 -25.43 9.79
CA GLN A 249 -5.38 -26.81 9.63
C GLN A 249 -6.85 -26.87 9.23
N THR A 250 -7.69 -26.00 9.80
CA THR A 250 -9.11 -25.95 9.44
C THR A 250 -9.29 -25.45 8.01
N ALA A 251 -8.65 -24.35 7.62
CA ALA A 251 -8.74 -23.82 6.26
C ALA A 251 -8.37 -24.89 5.21
N HIS A 252 -7.25 -25.58 5.38
CA HIS A 252 -6.82 -26.64 4.47
C HIS A 252 -7.78 -27.82 4.42
N LYS A 253 -8.33 -28.23 5.57
CA LYS A 253 -9.34 -29.30 5.62
C LYS A 253 -10.58 -28.99 4.78
N TYR A 254 -10.93 -27.71 4.63
CA TYR A 254 -12.04 -27.24 3.80
C TYR A 254 -11.60 -26.71 2.42
N GLY A 255 -10.36 -26.96 2.01
CA GLY A 255 -9.84 -26.55 0.70
C GLY A 255 -9.73 -25.03 0.52
N ARG A 256 -9.50 -24.30 1.61
CA ARG A 256 -9.31 -22.84 1.60
C ARG A 256 -7.84 -22.49 1.79
N LYS A 257 -7.37 -21.49 1.04
CA LYS A 257 -6.05 -20.89 1.23
C LYS A 257 -6.03 -20.04 2.49
N VAL A 258 -4.89 -20.00 3.16
CA VAL A 258 -4.65 -19.15 4.33
C VAL A 258 -3.26 -18.49 4.23
N GLY A 259 -3.27 -17.17 4.19
CA GLY A 259 -2.06 -16.36 4.33
C GLY A 259 -1.91 -15.80 5.73
N ILE A 260 -0.79 -15.12 5.97
CA ILE A 260 -0.60 -14.25 7.13
C ILE A 260 -0.03 -12.91 6.68
N CYS A 261 -0.53 -11.83 7.27
CA CYS A 261 -0.01 -10.48 7.09
C CYS A 261 0.48 -9.92 8.42
N GLY A 262 1.70 -9.35 8.42
CA GLY A 262 2.34 -8.83 9.62
C GLY A 262 3.86 -8.96 9.52
N GLN A 263 4.62 -8.24 10.36
CA GLN A 263 6.09 -8.32 10.35
C GLN A 263 6.64 -9.46 11.23
N ALA A 264 5.82 -10.10 12.07
CA ALA A 264 6.29 -11.20 12.91
C ALA A 264 7.13 -12.27 12.18
N PRO A 265 6.79 -12.71 10.94
CA PRO A 265 7.62 -13.69 10.24
C PRO A 265 8.98 -13.14 9.78
N SER A 266 9.13 -11.83 9.55
CA SER A 266 10.44 -11.23 9.25
C SER A 266 11.26 -10.97 10.51
N ASP A 267 10.59 -10.59 11.59
CA ASP A 267 11.22 -10.16 12.85
C ASP A 267 11.66 -11.36 13.68
N TYR A 268 10.86 -12.44 13.67
CA TYR A 268 11.05 -13.67 14.43
C TYR A 268 11.24 -14.88 13.49
N PRO A 269 12.49 -15.26 13.19
CA PRO A 269 12.80 -16.44 12.39
C PRO A 269 12.08 -17.73 12.77
N GLU A 270 11.96 -17.98 14.07
CA GLU A 270 11.29 -19.14 14.65
C GLU A 270 9.78 -19.12 14.40
N PHE A 271 9.18 -17.94 14.26
CA PHE A 271 7.79 -17.78 13.89
C PHE A 271 7.58 -18.12 12.42
N ALA A 272 8.46 -17.66 11.52
CA ALA A 272 8.46 -18.09 10.13
C ALA A 272 8.64 -19.61 10.00
N GLU A 273 9.56 -20.22 10.77
CA GLU A 273 9.73 -21.68 10.77
C GLU A 273 8.45 -22.39 11.21
N PHE A 274 7.81 -21.91 12.27
CA PHE A 274 6.54 -22.43 12.73
C PHE A 274 5.46 -22.37 11.64
N LEU A 275 5.30 -21.23 10.98
CA LEU A 275 4.31 -21.07 9.91
C LEU A 275 4.55 -22.03 8.73
N VAL A 276 5.81 -22.21 8.32
CA VAL A 276 6.19 -23.16 7.27
C VAL A 276 5.92 -24.61 7.71
N GLN A 277 6.17 -24.94 8.98
CA GLN A 277 5.88 -26.28 9.52
C GLN A 277 4.38 -26.58 9.58
N GLU A 278 3.54 -25.57 9.88
CA GLU A 278 2.07 -25.71 9.84
C GLU A 278 1.51 -25.68 8.41
N GLY A 279 2.30 -25.30 7.41
CA GLY A 279 1.94 -25.34 6.00
C GLY A 279 1.24 -24.09 5.48
N ILE A 280 1.51 -22.90 6.03
CA ILE A 280 0.91 -21.64 5.56
C ILE A 280 1.05 -21.47 4.02
N ASP A 281 0.02 -20.94 3.35
CA ASP A 281 0.03 -20.81 1.87
C ASP A 281 0.78 -19.55 1.40
N SER A 282 0.80 -18.50 2.22
CA SER A 282 1.47 -17.24 1.86
C SER A 282 1.88 -16.44 3.09
N ILE A 283 2.96 -15.66 2.96
CA ILE A 283 3.44 -14.74 3.99
C ILE A 283 3.62 -13.36 3.34
N SER A 284 2.87 -12.37 3.84
CA SER A 284 2.88 -11.00 3.32
C SER A 284 3.64 -10.06 4.25
N LEU A 285 4.70 -9.45 3.72
CA LEU A 285 5.68 -8.64 4.47
C LEU A 285 5.82 -7.25 3.85
N ASN A 286 6.58 -6.39 4.53
CA ASN A 286 6.98 -5.11 3.94
C ASN A 286 8.03 -5.36 2.84
N PRO A 287 8.05 -4.56 1.77
CA PRO A 287 8.92 -4.80 0.60
C PRO A 287 10.42 -4.94 0.93
N ASP A 288 10.91 -4.22 1.94
CA ASP A 288 12.30 -4.20 2.39
C ASP A 288 12.76 -5.52 3.02
N THR A 289 11.84 -6.31 3.58
CA THR A 289 12.17 -7.60 4.23
C THR A 289 11.88 -8.82 3.35
N VAL A 290 11.19 -8.66 2.21
CA VAL A 290 10.73 -9.77 1.34
C VAL A 290 11.89 -10.68 0.91
N LEU A 291 12.97 -10.12 0.35
CA LEU A 291 14.06 -10.92 -0.22
C LEU A 291 14.75 -11.81 0.82
N LYS A 292 15.10 -11.21 1.96
CA LYS A 292 15.78 -11.91 3.07
C LYS A 292 14.89 -13.01 3.63
N THR A 293 13.60 -12.72 3.82
CA THR A 293 12.65 -13.69 4.39
C THR A 293 12.31 -14.79 3.39
N ARG A 294 12.18 -14.49 2.09
CA ARG A 294 11.97 -15.49 1.04
C ARG A 294 13.10 -16.52 1.00
N GLN A 295 14.35 -16.08 1.06
CA GLN A 295 15.50 -17.00 1.09
C GLN A 295 15.45 -17.92 2.32
N ARG A 296 15.13 -17.34 3.49
CA ARG A 296 14.97 -18.10 4.74
C ARG A 296 13.86 -19.15 4.64
N ILE A 297 12.69 -18.76 4.12
CA ILE A 297 11.54 -19.66 3.91
C ILE A 297 11.93 -20.80 2.97
N ALA A 298 12.58 -20.51 1.84
CA ALA A 298 13.01 -21.54 0.89
C ALA A 298 13.97 -22.57 1.53
N ASP A 299 14.87 -22.14 2.41
CA ASP A 299 15.75 -23.03 3.15
C ASP A 299 15.00 -23.86 4.21
N MET A 300 13.98 -23.28 4.84
CA MET A 300 13.10 -23.98 5.79
C MET A 300 12.24 -25.03 5.09
N GLU A 301 11.61 -24.71 3.96
CA GLU A 301 10.82 -25.65 3.15
C GLU A 301 11.66 -26.84 2.71
N LYS A 302 12.90 -26.62 2.26
CA LYS A 302 13.84 -27.71 1.94
C LYS A 302 14.12 -28.62 3.14
N LYS A 303 14.22 -28.06 4.34
CA LYS A 303 14.42 -28.85 5.57
C LYS A 303 13.17 -29.64 5.95
N VAL A 304 11.98 -29.03 5.84
CA VAL A 304 10.70 -29.68 6.13
C VAL A 304 10.41 -30.81 5.13
N ALA A 305 10.62 -30.58 3.82
CA ALA A 305 10.47 -31.61 2.79
C ALA A 305 11.42 -32.80 2.96
N ARG A 306 12.58 -32.59 3.60
CA ARG A 306 13.55 -33.64 3.94
C ARG A 306 13.20 -34.40 5.23
N ARG A 307 12.27 -33.92 6.06
CA ARG A 307 11.82 -34.67 7.25
C ARG A 307 10.88 -35.80 6.79
N PRO A 308 11.22 -37.08 7.02
CA PRO A 308 10.34 -38.18 6.60
C PRO A 308 9.02 -38.08 7.37
N THR A 309 7.91 -38.02 6.64
CA THR A 309 6.56 -38.03 7.22
C THR A 309 6.35 -39.27 8.09
N GLU A 310 5.40 -39.23 9.02
CA GLU A 310 5.10 -40.37 9.90
C GLU A 310 4.75 -41.63 9.08
N ASN A 311 4.08 -41.47 7.93
CA ASN A 311 3.80 -42.54 6.98
C ASN A 311 5.08 -43.07 6.30
N THR A 312 6.02 -42.20 5.92
CA THR A 312 7.34 -42.62 5.38
C THR A 312 8.16 -43.38 6.44
N ARG A 313 8.06 -43.00 7.72
CA ARG A 313 8.73 -43.71 8.82
C ARG A 313 8.12 -45.10 9.05
N ARG A 314 6.78 -45.22 9.05
CA ARG A 314 6.09 -46.52 9.14
C ARG A 314 6.40 -47.43 7.95
N LEU A 315 6.42 -46.87 6.74
CA LEU A 315 6.77 -47.60 5.53
C LEU A 315 8.25 -48.02 5.55
N ALA A 316 9.17 -47.15 5.96
CA ALA A 316 10.58 -47.51 6.11
C ALA A 316 10.83 -48.57 7.20
N LEU A 317 10.04 -48.58 8.27
CA LEU A 317 10.07 -49.62 9.30
C LEU A 317 9.55 -50.97 8.75
N ALA A 318 8.43 -50.93 8.01
CA ALA A 318 7.88 -52.09 7.33
C ALA A 318 8.82 -52.62 6.23
N SER A 319 9.45 -51.75 5.45
CA SER A 319 10.46 -52.10 4.44
C SER A 319 11.72 -52.68 5.09
N LYS A 320 12.15 -52.18 6.25
CA LYS A 320 13.26 -52.78 7.02
C LYS A 320 12.89 -54.17 7.56
N LEU A 321 11.66 -54.38 8.02
CA LEU A 321 11.17 -55.71 8.41
C LEU A 321 11.12 -56.66 7.20
N VAL A 322 10.63 -56.20 6.05
CA VAL A 322 10.61 -56.98 4.80
C VAL A 322 12.02 -57.28 4.29
N LEU A 323 13.01 -56.40 4.48
CA LEU A 323 14.43 -56.65 4.16
C LEU A 323 15.09 -57.67 5.11
N ILE A 324 14.70 -57.69 6.38
CA ILE A 324 15.17 -58.68 7.36
C ILE A 324 14.57 -60.06 7.09
N PHE A 325 13.30 -60.14 6.67
CA PHE A 325 12.65 -61.40 6.29
C PHE A 325 12.95 -61.83 4.84
N GLY A 326 13.19 -60.87 3.94
CA GLY A 326 13.49 -61.08 2.52
C GLY A 326 14.93 -61.51 2.27
N SER A 327 15.87 -61.15 3.15
CA SER A 327 17.27 -61.62 3.06
C SER A 327 17.44 -63.12 3.35
N ILE A 328 16.42 -63.80 3.87
CA ILE A 328 16.38 -65.27 3.98
C ILE A 328 15.85 -65.92 2.68
N GLY A 329 15.05 -65.21 1.89
CA GLY A 329 14.47 -65.72 0.64
C GLY A 329 15.26 -65.39 -0.64
N LEU A 330 16.19 -64.43 -0.59
CA LEU A 330 16.82 -63.84 -1.78
C LEU A 330 18.25 -64.35 -2.06
N LEU A 331 18.65 -65.50 -1.50
CA LEU A 331 19.94 -66.15 -1.83
C LEU A 331 19.84 -67.20 -2.96
N THR A 332 18.65 -67.47 -3.50
CA THR A 332 18.45 -68.60 -4.46
C THR A 332 17.89 -68.21 -5.83
N ALA A 333 17.65 -66.94 -6.14
CA ALA A 333 17.05 -66.57 -7.42
C ALA A 333 17.76 -65.38 -8.11
N LEU A 334 18.64 -65.75 -9.07
CA LEU A 334 18.89 -65.05 -10.34
C LEU A 334 19.69 -63.73 -10.23
N GLY A 335 20.84 -63.54 -10.87
CA GLY A 335 21.30 -64.11 -12.14
C GLY A 335 20.80 -63.28 -13.32
N GLY A 336 21.49 -62.15 -13.60
CA GLY A 336 21.54 -61.50 -14.91
C GLY A 336 20.38 -60.58 -15.32
N TYR A 337 20.70 -59.29 -15.49
CA TYR A 337 20.50 -58.44 -16.67
C TYR A 337 20.24 -56.97 -16.28
N GLY A 338 21.08 -56.09 -16.82
CA GLY A 338 21.09 -54.66 -16.56
C GLY A 338 19.92 -53.92 -17.21
N CYS A 339 19.48 -52.86 -16.55
CA CYS A 339 18.45 -51.94 -17.01
C CYS A 339 19.09 -50.55 -17.17
N GLN A 340 19.02 -49.96 -18.37
CA GLN A 340 19.22 -48.52 -18.55
C GLN A 340 17.89 -47.83 -18.32
N THR A 341 17.83 -46.95 -17.32
CA THR A 341 16.68 -46.09 -17.04
C THR A 341 16.94 -44.70 -17.62
N VAL A 342 16.03 -44.22 -18.48
CA VAL A 342 15.98 -42.81 -18.90
C VAL A 342 15.44 -41.99 -17.73
N ASN A 343 16.16 -40.93 -17.35
CA ASN A 343 15.87 -40.13 -16.17
C ASN A 343 14.77 -39.10 -16.44
N ASN A 344 13.52 -39.44 -16.10
CA ASN A 344 12.32 -38.59 -16.27
C ASN A 344 12.45 -37.20 -15.63
N LYS A 345 13.25 -37.04 -14.56
CA LYS A 345 13.42 -35.75 -13.87
C LYS A 345 14.09 -34.69 -14.73
N GLN A 346 15.06 -35.08 -15.57
CA GLN A 346 15.77 -34.13 -16.42
C GLN A 346 14.86 -33.56 -17.51
N VAL A 347 13.98 -34.40 -18.06
CA VAL A 347 13.01 -33.99 -19.09
C VAL A 347 11.95 -33.06 -18.47
N GLU A 348 11.47 -33.37 -17.26
CA GLU A 348 10.49 -32.55 -16.54
C GLU A 348 11.05 -31.18 -16.12
N GLU A 349 12.32 -31.13 -15.67
CA GLU A 349 13.02 -29.89 -15.35
C GLU A 349 13.28 -29.03 -16.60
N ASN A 350 13.64 -29.65 -17.72
CA ASN A 350 13.86 -28.94 -18.98
C ASN A 350 12.55 -28.34 -19.54
N ILE A 351 11.44 -29.08 -19.45
CA ILE A 351 10.11 -28.59 -19.88
C ILE A 351 9.64 -27.45 -18.97
N ARG A 352 9.78 -27.58 -17.64
CA ARG A 352 9.46 -26.50 -16.70
C ARG A 352 10.31 -25.25 -16.93
N SER A 353 11.60 -25.42 -17.17
CA SER A 353 12.51 -24.30 -17.44
C SER A 353 12.14 -23.59 -18.74
N ALA A 354 11.82 -24.33 -19.79
CA ALA A 354 11.38 -23.76 -21.07
C ALA A 354 10.05 -23.01 -20.94
N MET A 355 9.03 -23.63 -20.33
CA MET A 355 7.73 -22.97 -20.10
C MET A 355 7.85 -21.73 -19.21
N ASN A 356 8.65 -21.78 -18.14
CA ASN A 356 8.83 -20.63 -17.26
C ASN A 356 9.53 -19.46 -17.96
N THR A 357 10.45 -19.76 -18.89
CA THR A 357 11.16 -18.73 -19.66
C THR A 357 10.23 -18.07 -20.69
N GLU A 358 9.37 -18.85 -21.33
CA GLU A 358 8.42 -18.35 -22.33
C GLU A 358 7.29 -17.53 -21.69
N ILE A 359 6.73 -18.01 -20.58
CA ILE A 359 5.75 -17.27 -19.77
C ILE A 359 6.38 -15.98 -19.21
N ALA A 360 7.62 -16.03 -18.73
CA ALA A 360 8.31 -14.83 -18.24
C ALA A 360 8.53 -13.80 -19.36
N ASN A 361 8.87 -14.23 -20.57
CA ASN A 361 9.08 -13.35 -21.72
C ASN A 361 7.78 -12.71 -22.22
N GLU A 362 6.69 -13.48 -22.32
CA GLU A 362 5.37 -12.92 -22.67
C GLU A 362 4.85 -11.98 -21.58
N THR A 363 5.01 -12.37 -20.30
CA THR A 363 4.62 -11.53 -19.17
C THR A 363 5.44 -10.23 -19.13
N ALA A 364 6.74 -10.29 -19.42
CA ALA A 364 7.58 -9.10 -19.52
C ALA A 364 7.14 -8.18 -20.68
N LYS A 365 6.73 -8.75 -21.81
CA LYS A 365 6.22 -8.01 -22.97
C LYS A 365 4.88 -7.33 -22.68
N ILE A 366 3.94 -8.04 -22.05
CA ILE A 366 2.65 -7.48 -21.63
C ILE A 366 2.86 -6.42 -20.54
N LYS A 367 3.70 -6.68 -19.54
CA LYS A 367 4.08 -5.68 -18.51
C LYS A 367 4.69 -4.44 -19.14
N SER A 368 5.57 -4.59 -20.13
CA SER A 368 6.17 -3.46 -20.84
C SER A 368 5.12 -2.66 -21.61
N GLN A 369 4.20 -3.31 -22.32
CA GLN A 369 3.15 -2.65 -23.08
C GLN A 369 2.13 -1.94 -22.19
N LEU A 370 1.71 -2.59 -21.08
CA LEU A 370 0.81 -2.00 -20.10
C LEU A 370 1.48 -0.85 -19.37
N ARG A 371 2.76 -0.99 -19.02
CA ARG A 371 3.58 0.07 -18.43
C ARG A 371 3.74 1.24 -19.40
N GLU A 372 4.01 1.02 -20.67
CA GLU A 372 4.11 2.10 -21.66
C GLU A 372 2.76 2.80 -21.87
N GLN A 373 1.64 2.07 -21.93
CA GLN A 373 0.31 2.67 -22.03
C GLN A 373 -0.04 3.49 -20.78
N MET A 374 0.20 2.95 -19.59
CA MET A 374 -0.05 3.64 -18.33
C MET A 374 0.91 4.81 -18.13
N GLU A 375 2.21 4.66 -18.42
CA GLU A 375 3.17 5.77 -18.38
C GLU A 375 2.77 6.84 -19.38
N LYS A 376 2.25 6.49 -20.55
CA LYS A 376 1.75 7.47 -21.52
C LYS A 376 0.52 8.21 -21.00
N GLU A 377 -0.45 7.51 -20.41
CA GLU A 377 -1.66 8.11 -19.84
C GLU A 377 -1.36 8.93 -18.56
N ILE A 378 -0.44 8.44 -17.72
CA ILE A 378 0.08 9.15 -16.54
C ILE A 378 0.88 10.35 -16.98
N LYS A 379 1.74 10.27 -18.00
CA LYS A 379 2.57 11.39 -18.47
C LYS A 379 1.71 12.44 -19.19
N GLU A 380 0.67 12.02 -19.90
CA GLU A 380 -0.40 12.89 -20.42
C GLU A 380 -1.17 13.60 -19.28
N ARG A 381 -1.33 12.99 -18.10
CA ARG A 381 -1.92 13.62 -16.89
C ARG A 381 -0.92 14.38 -16.01
N THR A 382 0.34 13.97 -15.92
CA THR A 382 1.42 14.50 -15.05
C THR A 382 2.05 15.76 -15.63
N LEU A 383 1.85 16.02 -16.92
CA LEU A 383 2.16 17.30 -17.56
C LEU A 383 1.29 18.47 -17.08
N GLN A 384 0.31 18.23 -16.20
CA GLN A 384 -0.30 19.30 -15.42
C GLN A 384 0.71 19.77 -14.35
N ASN A 385 1.55 20.74 -14.71
CA ASN A 385 2.18 21.59 -13.72
C ASN A 385 1.07 22.26 -12.91
N ASN A 386 1.19 22.25 -11.59
CA ASN A 386 0.37 23.11 -10.76
C ASN A 386 0.73 24.56 -11.10
N VAL A 387 -0.28 25.43 -11.19
CA VAL A 387 -0.06 26.86 -11.44
C VAL A 387 -0.38 27.61 -10.15
N TYR A 388 0.65 28.16 -9.53
CA TYR A 388 0.49 29.08 -8.42
C TYR A 388 0.37 30.51 -8.96
N THR A 389 -0.62 31.27 -8.49
CA THR A 389 -0.73 32.70 -8.81
C THR A 389 -0.66 33.48 -7.51
N GLU A 390 0.34 34.34 -7.40
CA GLU A 390 0.56 35.22 -6.26
C GLU A 390 0.15 36.66 -6.60
N ASN A 391 -0.47 37.36 -5.65
CA ASN A 391 -0.86 38.77 -5.81
C ASN A 391 -0.70 39.63 -4.54
N SER A 392 -0.04 39.13 -3.49
CA SER A 392 0.11 39.83 -2.20
C SER A 392 1.24 40.87 -2.24
N PHE A 393 2.46 40.49 -1.83
CA PHE A 393 3.62 41.39 -1.78
C PHE A 393 4.47 41.37 -3.05
N VAL A 394 4.19 40.45 -3.96
CA VAL A 394 4.78 40.28 -5.28
C VAL A 394 3.69 39.72 -6.19
N LYS A 395 3.75 39.97 -7.49
CA LYS A 395 2.84 39.39 -8.47
C LYS A 395 3.63 38.49 -9.39
N PHE A 396 3.28 37.20 -9.43
CA PHE A 396 3.86 36.26 -10.38
C PHE A 396 2.95 35.06 -10.56
N THR A 397 3.15 34.36 -11.66
CA THR A 397 2.60 33.02 -11.87
C THR A 397 3.74 32.04 -11.94
N PHE A 398 3.65 30.94 -11.21
CA PHE A 398 4.69 29.92 -11.17
C PHE A 398 4.12 28.55 -11.47
N SER A 399 4.69 27.91 -12.49
CA SER A 399 4.39 26.51 -12.83
C SER A 399 5.33 25.60 -12.07
N TYR A 400 4.80 24.75 -11.20
CA TYR A 400 5.58 23.87 -10.34
C TYR A 400 5.09 22.41 -10.42
N PRO A 401 5.97 21.43 -10.12
CA PRO A 401 5.61 20.02 -10.29
C PRO A 401 4.45 19.60 -9.38
N PHE A 402 3.63 18.66 -9.84
CA PHE A 402 2.43 18.21 -9.11
C PHE A 402 2.71 17.69 -7.68
N LYS A 403 3.85 17.00 -7.49
CA LYS A 403 4.26 16.41 -6.19
C LYS A 403 4.95 17.40 -5.23
N TRP A 404 4.74 18.71 -5.42
CA TRP A 404 5.29 19.75 -4.57
C TRP A 404 4.18 20.47 -3.81
N THR A 405 4.42 20.85 -2.57
CA THR A 405 3.50 21.63 -1.73
C THR A 405 3.92 23.09 -1.69
N VAL A 406 2.96 23.97 -1.40
CA VAL A 406 3.17 25.41 -1.25
C VAL A 406 2.74 25.83 0.14
N ASP A 407 3.63 26.52 0.85
CA ASP A 407 3.35 27.21 2.09
C ASP A 407 3.39 28.72 1.86
N HIS A 408 2.33 29.42 2.26
CA HIS A 408 2.17 30.86 2.04
C HIS A 408 2.09 31.58 3.39
N GLY A 409 3.09 32.41 3.66
CA GLY A 409 3.15 33.32 4.79
C GLY A 409 3.12 34.78 4.35
N ALA A 410 3.01 35.69 5.33
CA ALA A 410 2.87 37.13 5.09
C ALA A 410 4.05 37.76 4.33
N SER A 411 5.24 37.16 4.38
CA SER A 411 6.46 37.66 3.73
C SER A 411 7.28 36.58 3.02
N GLN A 412 6.75 35.35 2.91
CA GLN A 412 7.46 34.22 2.30
C GLN A 412 6.48 33.26 1.65
N ILE A 413 6.86 32.73 0.49
CA ILE A 413 6.15 31.68 -0.24
C ILE A 413 7.17 30.58 -0.48
N LYS A 414 6.94 29.40 0.08
CA LYS A 414 7.88 28.28 0.01
C LYS A 414 7.25 27.07 -0.67
N PHE A 415 7.90 26.59 -1.71
CA PHE A 415 7.59 25.38 -2.45
C PHE A 415 8.52 24.26 -1.98
N THR A 416 7.97 23.09 -1.62
CA THR A 416 8.77 21.95 -1.14
C THR A 416 8.32 20.66 -1.80
N ALA A 417 9.25 19.85 -2.30
CA ALA A 417 8.96 18.53 -2.82
C ALA A 417 8.51 17.60 -1.69
N LEU A 418 7.44 16.82 -1.91
CA LEU A 418 6.91 15.89 -0.91
C LEU A 418 7.90 14.78 -0.51
N ASP A 419 8.80 14.41 -1.41
CA ASP A 419 9.86 13.41 -1.21
C ASP A 419 11.16 14.01 -0.64
N GLY A 420 11.18 15.31 -0.34
CA GLY A 420 12.37 16.03 0.13
C GLY A 420 13.44 16.25 -0.95
N SER A 421 13.14 15.96 -2.23
CA SER A 421 14.10 16.09 -3.34
C SER A 421 14.47 17.54 -3.67
N GLY A 422 13.69 18.52 -3.19
CA GLY A 422 14.11 19.90 -3.18
C GLY A 422 13.08 20.92 -2.70
N TRP A 423 13.47 22.19 -2.75
CA TRP A 423 12.68 23.34 -2.35
C TRP A 423 13.03 24.60 -3.17
N PHE A 424 12.09 25.53 -3.17
CA PHE A 424 12.21 26.85 -3.80
C PHE A 424 11.42 27.86 -2.99
N SER A 425 11.89 29.09 -2.84
CA SER A 425 11.27 30.10 -1.99
C SER A 425 11.37 31.49 -2.59
N ILE A 426 10.33 32.29 -2.37
CA ILE A 426 10.29 33.72 -2.69
C ILE A 426 9.90 34.44 -1.42
N LEU A 427 10.73 35.38 -0.97
CA LEU A 427 10.51 36.08 0.29
C LEU A 427 10.88 37.56 0.21
N LYS A 428 10.16 38.36 0.99
CA LYS A 428 10.34 39.80 1.09
C LYS A 428 11.34 40.11 2.20
N GLN A 429 12.45 40.74 1.85
CA GLN A 429 13.48 41.17 2.79
C GLN A 429 13.46 42.68 3.02
N THR A 430 13.75 43.09 4.24
CA THR A 430 13.98 44.51 4.62
C THR A 430 15.41 44.96 4.34
N THR A 431 16.37 44.04 4.32
CA THR A 431 17.78 44.29 4.03
C THR A 431 18.32 43.16 3.17
N ALA A 432 19.20 43.49 2.22
CA ALA A 432 19.93 42.50 1.43
C ALA A 432 20.73 41.54 2.33
N TYR A 433 21.06 40.37 1.78
CA TYR A 433 21.92 39.38 2.40
C TYR A 433 23.25 40.02 2.84
N GLY A 434 23.78 39.60 3.99
CA GLY A 434 25.02 40.15 4.58
C GLY A 434 26.23 40.01 3.65
N ALA A 435 27.37 40.61 4.03
CA ALA A 435 28.55 40.79 3.18
C ALA A 435 29.04 39.52 2.43
N VAL A 436 28.49 39.29 1.23
CA VAL A 436 29.01 38.33 0.25
C VAL A 436 30.18 38.99 -0.49
N PRO A 437 31.34 38.32 -0.65
CA PRO A 437 32.46 38.89 -1.39
C PRO A 437 32.04 39.32 -2.80
N ALA A 438 32.42 40.53 -3.21
CA ALA A 438 32.01 41.08 -4.51
C ALA A 438 32.42 40.20 -5.71
N ALA A 439 33.46 39.38 -5.56
CA ALA A 439 33.91 38.43 -6.58
C ALA A 439 32.93 37.26 -6.82
N ASP A 440 32.08 36.95 -5.85
CA ASP A 440 31.15 35.80 -5.87
C ASP A 440 29.72 36.21 -6.26
N VAL A 441 29.53 37.50 -6.59
CA VAL A 441 28.23 38.08 -6.93
C VAL A 441 28.17 38.42 -8.41
N SER A 442 27.25 37.78 -9.13
CA SER A 442 26.91 38.13 -10.51
C SER A 442 25.76 39.13 -10.54
N SER A 443 26.00 40.32 -11.10
CA SER A 443 24.96 41.34 -11.29
C SER A 443 24.43 41.30 -12.74
N THR A 444 23.11 41.27 -12.92
CA THR A 444 22.47 41.22 -14.25
C THR A 444 21.05 41.79 -14.22
N MET A 445 20.34 41.77 -15.35
CA MET A 445 18.93 42.09 -15.45
C MET A 445 18.10 40.81 -15.58
N TRP A 446 16.99 40.70 -14.84
CA TRP A 446 16.04 39.60 -14.96
C TRP A 446 14.60 40.13 -14.91
N GLN A 447 13.82 39.83 -15.97
CA GLN A 447 12.46 40.33 -16.17
C GLN A 447 12.29 41.85 -15.96
N GLY A 448 13.30 42.65 -16.38
CA GLY A 448 13.27 44.12 -16.28
C GLY A 448 13.79 44.69 -14.96
N TYR A 449 14.15 43.84 -13.98
CA TYR A 449 14.70 44.26 -12.69
C TYR A 449 16.20 44.01 -12.60
N ALA A 450 16.90 44.89 -11.88
CA ALA A 450 18.29 44.68 -11.50
C ALA A 450 18.36 43.55 -10.46
N VAL A 451 19.21 42.56 -10.69
CA VAL A 451 19.37 41.40 -9.80
C VAL A 451 20.82 41.14 -9.43
N LYS A 452 21.04 40.58 -8.24
CA LYS A 452 22.30 39.98 -7.82
C LYS A 452 22.10 38.49 -7.58
N LYS A 453 22.98 37.66 -8.15
CA LYS A 453 22.98 36.21 -7.98
C LYS A 453 24.26 35.75 -7.30
N PHE A 454 24.13 34.92 -6.28
CA PHE A 454 25.25 34.34 -5.55
C PHE A 454 24.85 33.01 -4.90
N LYS A 455 25.85 32.24 -4.46
CA LYS A 455 25.64 31.03 -3.68
C LYS A 455 25.73 31.34 -2.21
N VAL A 456 24.90 30.68 -1.41
CA VAL A 456 24.94 30.75 0.05
C VAL A 456 25.08 29.34 0.59
N ARG A 457 25.88 29.20 1.64
CA ARG A 457 26.01 27.95 2.39
C ARG A 457 25.41 28.15 3.78
N ASP A 458 24.43 27.33 4.14
CA ASP A 458 23.78 27.40 5.45
C ASP A 458 24.64 26.75 6.56
N LYS A 459 24.15 26.80 7.81
CA LYS A 459 24.84 26.23 8.99
C LYS A 459 25.02 24.70 8.93
N ASN A 460 24.30 24.01 8.05
CA ASN A 460 24.37 22.57 7.83
C ASN A 460 25.21 22.21 6.60
N ALA A 461 25.95 23.17 6.04
CA ALA A 461 26.76 23.03 4.83
C ALA A 461 25.99 22.71 3.55
N VAL A 462 24.68 22.98 3.51
CA VAL A 462 23.88 22.87 2.29
C VAL A 462 24.07 24.14 1.46
N GLU A 463 24.49 23.99 0.22
CA GLU A 463 24.62 25.11 -0.72
C GLU A 463 23.29 25.37 -1.44
N SER A 464 22.88 26.63 -1.48
CA SER A 464 21.68 27.10 -2.18
C SER A 464 22.01 28.25 -3.11
N MET A 465 21.22 28.40 -4.18
CA MET A 465 21.28 29.59 -5.03
C MET A 465 20.38 30.68 -4.45
N VAL A 466 20.86 31.92 -4.47
CA VAL A 466 20.13 33.11 -4.08
C VAL A 466 20.15 34.12 -5.21
N MET A 467 18.99 34.70 -5.52
CA MET A 467 18.82 35.84 -6.41
C MET A 467 18.04 36.94 -5.71
N GLU A 468 18.70 38.06 -5.48
CA GLU A 468 18.08 39.27 -4.95
C GLU A 468 17.58 40.14 -6.10
N VAL A 469 16.31 40.50 -6.07
CA VAL A 469 15.66 41.38 -7.03
C VAL A 469 15.47 42.75 -6.39
N TYR A 470 15.90 43.80 -7.10
CA TYR A 470 15.91 45.19 -6.65
C TYR A 470 14.92 46.05 -7.47
N PRO A 471 13.66 46.20 -7.03
CA PRO A 471 12.62 46.86 -7.81
C PRO A 471 12.88 48.35 -8.04
N ALA A 472 13.46 49.05 -7.05
CA ALA A 472 13.82 50.46 -7.11
C ALA A 472 15.31 50.70 -7.47
N GLY A 473 16.02 49.66 -7.91
CA GLY A 473 17.46 49.70 -8.15
C GLY A 473 18.31 49.36 -6.90
N TYR A 474 19.61 49.16 -7.11
CA TYR A 474 20.50 48.71 -6.04
C TYR A 474 20.56 49.70 -4.87
N GLY A 475 20.42 49.19 -3.65
CA GLY A 475 20.51 49.99 -2.42
C GLY A 475 19.30 50.88 -2.15
N GLN A 476 18.21 50.75 -2.92
CA GLN A 476 16.98 51.53 -2.76
C GLN A 476 15.78 50.60 -2.56
N GLY A 477 14.93 50.92 -1.58
CA GLY A 477 13.67 50.21 -1.35
C GLY A 477 13.82 48.79 -0.77
N LYS A 478 12.76 48.00 -0.93
CA LYS A 478 12.67 46.61 -0.44
C LYS A 478 13.31 45.65 -1.43
N VAL A 479 13.90 44.56 -0.93
CA VAL A 479 14.53 43.52 -1.76
C VAL A 479 13.63 42.28 -1.74
N ILE A 480 13.43 41.66 -2.91
CA ILE A 480 12.80 40.34 -2.99
C ILE A 480 13.90 39.30 -3.17
N GLU A 481 14.01 38.38 -2.22
CA GLU A 481 14.90 37.24 -2.34
C GLU A 481 14.15 36.08 -2.99
N ILE A 482 14.78 35.48 -4.00
CA ILE A 482 14.40 34.20 -4.57
C ILE A 482 15.53 33.22 -4.25
N SER A 483 15.22 32.12 -3.58
CA SER A 483 16.23 31.13 -3.16
C SER A 483 15.75 29.70 -3.35
N GLY A 484 16.67 28.77 -3.57
CA GLY A 484 16.32 27.37 -3.77
C GLY A 484 17.51 26.47 -4.07
N ASP A 485 17.22 25.18 -4.23
CA ASP A 485 18.26 24.19 -4.49
C ASP A 485 18.96 24.38 -5.82
N ILE A 486 20.29 24.21 -5.80
CA ILE A 486 21.15 24.41 -6.96
C ILE A 486 20.75 23.49 -8.14
N LYS A 487 20.40 22.24 -7.85
CA LYS A 487 20.13 21.21 -8.88
C LYS A 487 18.98 21.59 -9.81
N ASN A 488 17.99 22.33 -9.33
CA ASN A 488 16.76 22.63 -10.05
C ASN A 488 16.58 24.13 -10.33
N TRP A 489 17.58 24.94 -9.98
CA TRP A 489 17.50 26.40 -9.96
C TRP A 489 17.08 27.02 -11.30
N ASP A 490 17.78 26.69 -12.39
CA ASP A 490 17.53 27.32 -13.70
C ASP A 490 16.13 26.98 -14.23
N SER A 491 15.66 25.76 -13.95
CA SER A 491 14.31 25.33 -14.29
C SER A 491 13.26 26.14 -13.53
N PHE A 492 13.46 26.36 -12.23
CA PHE A 492 12.51 27.15 -11.42
C PHE A 492 12.47 28.61 -11.82
N VAL A 493 13.62 29.26 -11.97
CA VAL A 493 13.67 30.68 -12.35
C VAL A 493 13.03 30.90 -13.73
N LYS A 494 13.17 29.95 -14.66
CA LYS A 494 12.52 30.01 -15.99
C LYS A 494 11.00 29.84 -15.93
N ASN A 495 10.47 29.11 -14.95
CA ASN A 495 9.04 28.83 -14.82
C ASN A 495 8.25 29.92 -14.07
N ILE A 496 8.93 30.97 -13.60
CA ILE A 496 8.27 32.18 -13.08
C ILE A 496 7.88 33.06 -14.26
N ASN A 497 6.58 33.16 -14.53
CA ASN A 497 6.01 33.99 -15.56
C ASN A 497 5.48 35.30 -14.96
N SER A 498 5.63 36.40 -15.71
CA SER A 498 5.07 37.72 -15.40
C SER A 498 5.40 38.22 -13.98
N PHE A 499 6.67 38.24 -13.62
CA PHE A 499 7.11 38.75 -12.32
C PHE A 499 7.02 40.29 -12.28
N SER A 500 6.29 40.83 -11.31
CA SER A 500 6.27 42.26 -11.00
C SER A 500 6.14 42.48 -9.50
N VAL A 501 6.78 43.52 -8.99
CA VAL A 501 6.63 43.91 -7.58
C VAL A 501 5.57 45.01 -7.52
N SER A 502 4.55 44.81 -6.68
CA SER A 502 3.56 45.85 -6.40
C SER A 502 4.18 46.96 -5.55
N ASP A 503 3.99 48.21 -5.95
CA ASP A 503 4.42 49.42 -5.21
C ASP A 503 3.93 49.44 -3.75
#